data_AF-A0A7Y5M794-F1
#
_entry.id   AF-A0A7Y5M794-F1
#
_cell.length_a   1.000
_cell.length_b   1.000
_cell.length_c   1.000
_cell.angle_alpha   90.00
_cell.angle_beta   90.00
_cell.angle_gamma   90.00
#
_symmetry.space_group_name_H-M   'P 1'
#
loop_
_entity.id
_entity.type
_entity.pdbx_description
1 polymer ?
#
loop_
_entity_poly.entity_id
_entity_poly.type
_entity_poly.pdbx_seq_one_letter_code
_entity_poly.pdbx_strand_id
1 'polypeptide(L)'
;MQWHHALKLFEHTLASERDRPDVHAAMLQRADPHTITHVSSQIQQALAQGERVWMTSDLHIGHANIIRHCDRPFESVGGMNEHLVTQLSKVPDAEWLLIVGDLAMGPHDVAMQWIRRLPGKKVLVLGNHDLTRNGECRYVDERNAADDGPVFEAIVPFLAWQGGGGQCGQRHLEVFVSHYPVIVPHSMPRLVNYHGHLHRQVLPPTESTHFVNVGWDVNRGIVCL
;
A
#
# COMPACT_ATOMS: atom_id res chain seq x y z
N MET A 1 -2.86 14.34 -8.51
CA MET A 1 -3.79 13.86 -9.55
C MET A 1 -5.20 14.34 -9.24
N GLN A 2 -6.00 14.69 -10.25
CA GLN A 2 -7.43 14.98 -10.05
C GLN A 2 -8.19 13.70 -9.68
N TRP A 3 -9.12 13.76 -8.72
CA TRP A 3 -9.88 12.59 -8.22
C TRP A 3 -10.45 11.72 -9.35
N HIS A 4 -11.12 12.33 -10.33
CA HIS A 4 -11.79 11.60 -11.40
C HIS A 4 -10.81 10.84 -12.31
N HIS A 5 -9.56 11.31 -12.45
CA HIS A 5 -8.52 10.59 -13.17
C HIS A 5 -7.97 9.43 -12.33
N ALA A 6 -7.78 9.64 -11.04
CA ALA A 6 -7.30 8.60 -10.12
C ALA A 6 -8.30 7.44 -10.02
N LEU A 7 -9.59 7.73 -9.89
CA LEU A 7 -10.64 6.71 -9.85
C LEU A 7 -10.71 5.91 -11.15
N LYS A 8 -10.72 6.59 -12.31
CA LYS A 8 -10.72 5.90 -13.63
C LYS A 8 -9.51 5.00 -13.82
N LEU A 9 -8.33 5.44 -13.37
CA LEU A 9 -7.12 4.61 -13.42
C LEU A 9 -7.28 3.35 -12.57
N PHE A 10 -7.83 3.49 -11.37
CA PHE A 10 -8.07 2.37 -10.48
C PHE A 10 -9.11 1.39 -11.04
N GLU A 11 -10.23 1.89 -11.56
CA GLU A 11 -11.26 1.09 -12.24
C GLU A 11 -10.67 0.28 -13.39
N HIS A 12 -9.86 0.92 -14.24
CA HIS A 12 -9.20 0.26 -15.36
C HIS A 12 -8.17 -0.80 -14.91
N THR A 13 -7.44 -0.51 -13.83
CA THR A 13 -6.50 -1.46 -13.22
C THR A 13 -7.23 -2.70 -12.72
N LEU A 14 -8.31 -2.54 -11.95
CA LEU A 14 -9.11 -3.67 -11.45
C LEU A 14 -9.76 -4.49 -12.57
N ALA A 15 -10.22 -3.83 -13.64
CA ALA A 15 -10.83 -4.50 -14.79
C ALA A 15 -9.84 -5.37 -15.59
N SER A 16 -8.54 -5.14 -15.41
CA SER A 16 -7.47 -5.84 -16.13
C SER A 16 -6.74 -6.90 -15.28
N GLU A 17 -7.01 -6.91 -13.97
CA GLU A 17 -6.45 -7.86 -13.01
C GLU A 17 -7.23 -9.18 -13.01
N ARG A 18 -6.68 -10.22 -12.38
CA ARG A 18 -7.37 -11.50 -12.20
C ARG A 18 -8.76 -11.31 -11.59
N ASP A 19 -9.76 -11.94 -12.20
CA ASP A 19 -11.16 -11.79 -11.80
C ASP A 19 -11.41 -12.18 -10.33
N ARG A 20 -11.86 -11.20 -9.54
CA ARG A 20 -12.26 -11.29 -8.13
C ARG A 20 -13.39 -10.28 -7.87
N PRO A 21 -14.61 -10.53 -8.39
CA PRO A 21 -15.64 -9.51 -8.52
C PRO A 21 -16.05 -8.89 -7.19
N ASP A 22 -16.25 -9.69 -6.13
CA ASP A 22 -16.64 -9.18 -4.81
C ASP A 22 -15.53 -8.36 -4.14
N VAL A 23 -14.27 -8.77 -4.32
CA VAL A 23 -13.10 -8.05 -3.81
C VAL A 23 -12.94 -6.72 -4.54
N HIS A 24 -13.01 -6.72 -5.87
CA HIS A 24 -12.88 -5.51 -6.68
C HIS A 24 -14.04 -4.54 -6.43
N ALA A 25 -15.27 -5.05 -6.33
CA ALA A 25 -16.43 -4.25 -5.96
C ALA A 25 -16.25 -3.63 -4.57
N ALA A 26 -15.76 -4.38 -3.59
CA ALA A 26 -15.49 -3.85 -2.25
C ALA A 26 -14.38 -2.80 -2.20
N MET A 27 -13.34 -2.93 -3.04
CA MET A 27 -12.32 -1.90 -3.20
C MET A 27 -12.92 -0.62 -3.80
N LEU A 28 -13.74 -0.73 -4.85
CA LEU A 28 -14.41 0.42 -5.46
C LEU A 28 -15.41 1.10 -4.51
N GLN A 29 -16.19 0.33 -3.75
CA GLN A 29 -17.11 0.88 -2.73
C GLN A 29 -16.38 1.65 -1.63
N ARG A 30 -15.11 1.32 -1.38
CA ARG A 30 -14.23 2.00 -0.40
C ARG A 30 -13.46 3.17 -1.01
N ALA A 31 -13.61 3.45 -2.30
CA ALA A 31 -12.99 4.59 -2.96
C ALA A 31 -13.73 5.89 -2.58
N ASP A 32 -13.62 6.30 -1.32
CA ASP A 32 -14.22 7.53 -0.81
C ASP A 32 -13.37 8.77 -1.23
N PRO A 33 -13.92 9.71 -2.02
CA PRO A 33 -13.18 10.86 -2.51
C PRO A 33 -12.63 11.75 -1.39
N HIS A 34 -13.40 11.92 -0.30
CA HIS A 34 -13.01 12.80 0.79
C HIS A 34 -11.79 12.22 1.53
N THR A 35 -11.86 10.96 1.93
CA THR A 35 -10.78 10.26 2.67
C THR A 35 -9.52 10.15 1.83
N ILE A 36 -9.63 9.71 0.57
CA ILE A 36 -8.46 9.55 -0.31
C ILE A 36 -7.80 10.90 -0.58
N THR A 37 -8.59 11.94 -0.89
CA THR A 37 -8.05 13.28 -1.15
C THR A 37 -7.39 13.87 0.10
N HIS A 38 -8.03 13.71 1.26
CA HIS A 38 -7.50 14.22 2.53
C HIS A 38 -6.15 13.59 2.87
N VAL A 39 -6.07 12.26 2.89
CA VAL A 39 -4.84 11.55 3.29
C VAL A 39 -3.75 11.72 2.23
N SER A 40 -4.08 11.68 0.94
CA SER A 40 -3.10 11.97 -0.13
C SER A 40 -2.53 13.39 0.01
N SER A 41 -3.34 14.36 0.42
CA SER A 41 -2.88 15.74 0.64
C SER A 41 -1.98 15.86 1.87
N GLN A 42 -2.30 15.16 2.96
CA GLN A 42 -1.44 15.14 4.16
C GLN A 42 -0.07 14.53 3.86
N ILE A 43 -0.03 13.40 3.13
CA ILE A 43 1.22 12.76 2.70
C ILE A 43 2.02 13.70 1.79
N GLN A 44 1.35 14.35 0.82
CA GLN A 44 2.00 15.32 -0.07
C GLN A 44 2.58 16.51 0.70
N GLN A 45 1.85 17.04 1.70
CA GLN A 45 2.31 18.14 2.54
C GLN A 45 3.50 17.73 3.42
N ALA A 46 3.46 16.53 4.00
CA ALA A 46 4.57 15.98 4.79
C ALA A 46 5.86 15.91 3.94
N LEU A 47 5.77 15.34 2.73
CA LEU A 47 6.89 15.30 1.77
C LEU A 47 7.39 16.71 1.42
N ALA A 48 6.48 17.66 1.19
CA ALA A 48 6.86 19.05 0.88
C ALA A 48 7.54 19.77 2.05
N GLN A 49 7.27 19.34 3.28
CA GLN A 49 7.90 19.86 4.50
C GLN A 49 9.23 19.15 4.85
N GLY A 50 9.64 18.17 4.03
CA GLY A 50 10.85 17.37 4.26
C GLY A 50 10.68 16.25 5.28
N GLU A 51 9.44 15.89 5.64
CA GLU A 51 9.16 14.66 6.38
C GLU A 51 9.33 13.44 5.46
N ARG A 52 9.68 12.30 6.06
CA ARG A 52 9.82 11.04 5.32
C ARG A 52 8.51 10.30 5.23
N VAL A 53 8.31 9.64 4.10
CA VAL A 53 7.21 8.69 3.89
C VAL A 53 7.80 7.32 3.61
N TRP A 54 7.50 6.37 4.48
CA TRP A 54 7.97 4.99 4.36
C TRP A 54 6.92 4.12 3.69
N MET A 55 7.34 3.20 2.84
CA MET A 55 6.48 2.30 2.11
C MET A 55 6.97 0.86 2.20
N THR A 56 6.03 -0.06 2.38
CA THR A 56 6.24 -1.50 2.25
C THR A 56 4.98 -2.14 1.68
N SER A 57 5.07 -3.35 1.14
CA SER A 57 3.90 -4.15 0.76
C SER A 57 4.14 -5.63 1.05
N ASP A 58 3.08 -6.43 0.92
CA ASP A 58 3.10 -7.88 0.93
C ASP A 58 3.69 -8.45 2.23
N LEU A 59 3.42 -7.82 3.38
CA LEU A 59 4.01 -8.26 4.65
C LEU A 59 3.59 -9.69 4.98
N HIS A 60 2.35 -10.07 4.65
CA HIS A 60 1.82 -11.41 4.88
C HIS A 60 2.12 -11.96 6.29
N ILE A 61 1.95 -11.11 7.30
CA ILE A 61 2.10 -11.49 8.71
C ILE A 61 1.26 -12.74 8.98
N GLY A 62 1.86 -13.76 9.57
CA GLY A 62 1.19 -15.03 9.88
C GLY A 62 1.16 -16.06 8.74
N HIS A 63 1.60 -15.72 7.53
CA HIS A 63 1.46 -16.60 6.36
C HIS A 63 2.59 -17.65 6.29
N ALA A 64 2.35 -18.89 6.70
CA ALA A 64 3.38 -19.94 6.62
C ALA A 64 3.87 -20.24 5.19
N ASN A 65 2.96 -20.25 4.21
CA ASN A 65 3.31 -20.65 2.85
C ASN A 65 4.12 -19.59 2.09
N ILE A 66 4.01 -18.30 2.46
CA ILE A 66 4.75 -17.23 1.78
C ILE A 66 6.26 -17.41 1.88
N ILE A 67 6.73 -18.01 2.99
CA ILE A 67 8.14 -18.27 3.21
C ILE A 67 8.71 -19.09 2.05
N ARG A 68 8.04 -20.18 1.67
CA ARG A 68 8.47 -21.03 0.56
C ARG A 68 8.11 -20.43 -0.80
N HIS A 69 6.94 -19.81 -0.92
CA HIS A 69 6.49 -19.25 -2.21
C HIS A 69 7.34 -18.07 -2.69
N CYS A 70 7.92 -17.30 -1.78
CA CYS A 70 8.73 -16.12 -2.09
C CYS A 70 10.20 -16.27 -1.66
N ASP A 71 10.66 -17.48 -1.32
CA ASP A 71 12.01 -17.75 -0.82
C ASP A 71 12.44 -16.80 0.31
N ARG A 72 11.52 -16.50 1.25
CA ARG A 72 11.84 -15.66 2.40
C ARG A 72 12.80 -16.43 3.32
N PRO A 73 13.82 -15.76 3.89
CA PRO A 73 14.90 -16.41 4.63
C PRO A 73 14.51 -16.72 6.08
N PHE A 74 13.38 -17.39 6.29
CA PHE A 74 12.87 -17.70 7.63
C PHE A 74 12.51 -19.17 7.76
N GLU A 75 12.84 -19.77 8.89
CA GLU A 75 12.48 -21.16 9.18
C GLU A 75 11.06 -21.30 9.76
N SER A 76 10.53 -20.20 10.31
CA SER A 76 9.22 -20.18 10.97
C SER A 76 8.49 -18.85 10.77
N VAL A 77 7.15 -18.89 10.88
CA VAL A 77 6.29 -17.71 10.85
C VAL A 77 6.62 -16.75 11.99
N GLY A 78 6.89 -17.27 13.19
CA GLY A 78 7.27 -16.43 14.33
C GLY A 78 8.55 -15.65 14.08
N GLY A 79 9.59 -16.31 13.54
CA GLY A 79 10.85 -15.66 13.16
C GLY A 79 10.67 -14.62 12.06
N MET A 80 9.82 -14.90 11.05
CA MET A 80 9.46 -13.94 10.02
C MET A 80 8.77 -12.71 10.62
N ASN A 81 7.71 -12.91 11.40
CA ASN A 81 6.92 -11.81 11.97
C ASN A 81 7.78 -10.91 12.88
N GLU A 82 8.63 -11.50 13.73
CA GLU A 82 9.53 -10.74 14.61
C GLU A 82 10.57 -9.94 13.82
N HIS A 83 11.11 -10.52 12.74
CA HIS A 83 12.01 -9.81 11.84
C HIS A 83 11.32 -8.63 11.16
N LEU A 84 10.10 -8.81 10.64
CA LEU A 84 9.33 -7.74 10.02
C LEU A 84 9.08 -6.61 11.02
N VAL A 85 8.59 -6.91 12.23
CA VAL A 85 8.39 -5.88 13.26
C VAL A 85 9.69 -5.15 13.61
N THR A 86 10.78 -5.89 13.83
CA THR A 86 12.10 -5.30 14.14
C THR A 86 12.63 -4.43 13.00
N GLN A 87 12.37 -4.81 11.76
CA GLN A 87 12.79 -4.01 10.61
C GLN A 87 11.96 -2.74 10.49
N LEU A 88 10.64 -2.84 10.67
CA LEU A 88 9.71 -1.72 10.61
C LEU A 88 9.84 -0.77 11.80
N SER A 89 10.37 -1.21 12.95
CA SER A 89 10.65 -0.34 14.11
C SER A 89 11.66 0.78 13.83
N LYS A 90 12.27 0.80 12.64
CA LYS A 90 13.13 1.90 12.16
C LYS A 90 12.33 3.12 11.71
N VAL A 91 11.04 2.97 11.44
CA VAL A 91 10.15 4.07 11.09
C VAL A 91 9.77 4.82 12.37
N PRO A 92 10.04 6.14 12.48
CA PRO A 92 9.63 6.94 13.64
C PRO A 92 8.10 7.04 13.76
N ASP A 93 7.58 7.08 14.98
CA ASP A 93 6.13 7.15 15.24
C ASP A 93 5.45 8.40 14.67
N ALA A 94 6.19 9.49 14.53
CA ALA A 94 5.67 10.74 13.96
C ALA A 94 5.58 10.71 12.42
N GLU A 95 6.26 9.78 11.75
CA GLU A 95 6.37 9.70 10.29
C GLU A 95 5.34 8.74 9.70
N TRP A 96 5.10 8.86 8.38
CA TRP A 96 4.10 8.06 7.68
C TRP A 96 4.63 6.67 7.30
N LEU A 97 3.82 5.65 7.54
CA LEU A 97 4.03 4.29 7.06
C LEU A 97 2.86 3.89 6.15
N LEU A 98 3.12 3.79 4.85
CA LEU A 98 2.17 3.28 3.87
C LEU A 98 2.40 1.79 3.67
N ILE A 99 1.38 0.99 3.98
CA ILE A 99 1.38 -0.45 3.76
C ILE A 99 0.56 -0.69 2.49
N VAL A 100 1.22 -1.05 1.40
CA VAL A 100 0.62 -1.11 0.05
C VAL A 100 0.03 -2.48 -0.24
N GLY A 101 -0.76 -2.99 0.71
CA GLY A 101 -1.60 -4.16 0.59
C GLY A 101 -1.01 -5.45 1.16
N ASP A 102 -1.89 -6.44 1.31
CA ASP A 102 -1.62 -7.81 1.73
C ASP A 102 -0.83 -7.89 3.06
N LEU A 103 -1.40 -7.23 4.07
CA LEU A 103 -0.76 -7.04 5.37
C LEU A 103 -0.59 -8.35 6.15
N ALA A 104 -1.62 -9.19 6.18
CA ALA A 104 -1.61 -10.42 6.98
C ALA A 104 -2.40 -11.55 6.31
N MET A 105 -2.02 -12.78 6.66
CA MET A 105 -2.77 -13.98 6.29
C MET A 105 -2.76 -14.98 7.45
N GLY A 106 -3.93 -15.19 8.04
CA GLY A 106 -4.11 -16.01 9.23
C GLY A 106 -5.31 -15.54 10.07
N PRO A 107 -5.44 -16.03 11.32
CA PRO A 107 -6.43 -15.53 12.26
C PRO A 107 -6.20 -14.04 12.57
N HIS A 108 -7.28 -13.24 12.52
CA HIS A 108 -7.23 -11.78 12.68
C HIS A 108 -6.56 -11.36 13.99
N ASP A 109 -7.05 -11.88 15.13
CA ASP A 109 -6.56 -11.50 16.46
C ASP A 109 -5.06 -11.77 16.63
N VAL A 110 -4.58 -12.89 16.07
CA VAL A 110 -3.16 -13.26 16.10
C VAL A 110 -2.34 -12.30 15.23
N ALA A 111 -2.81 -11.96 14.03
CA ALA A 111 -2.14 -11.00 13.17
C ALA A 111 -2.08 -9.60 13.82
N MET A 112 -3.17 -9.16 14.45
CA MET A 112 -3.25 -7.84 15.08
C MET A 112 -2.28 -7.67 16.26
N GLN A 113 -1.92 -8.75 16.97
CA GLN A 113 -0.84 -8.71 17.98
C GLN A 113 0.51 -8.26 17.40
N TRP A 114 0.78 -8.57 16.12
CA TRP A 114 1.98 -8.12 15.42
C TRP A 114 1.79 -6.74 14.79
N ILE A 115 0.64 -6.50 14.15
CA ILE A 115 0.36 -5.25 13.44
C ILE A 115 0.36 -4.05 14.39
N ARG A 116 -0.19 -4.19 15.61
CA ARG A 116 -0.18 -3.12 16.63
C ARG A 116 1.22 -2.73 17.10
N ARG A 117 2.22 -3.61 16.90
CA ARG A 117 3.63 -3.32 17.22
C ARG A 117 4.34 -2.51 16.13
N LEU A 118 3.74 -2.37 14.94
CA LEU A 118 4.33 -1.55 13.89
C LEU A 118 4.27 -0.07 14.31
N PRO A 119 5.32 0.72 14.07
CA PRO A 119 5.33 2.13 14.44
C PRO A 119 4.66 3.01 13.36
N GLY A 120 4.68 4.33 13.58
CA GLY A 120 4.33 5.33 12.57
C GLY A 120 2.84 5.60 12.43
N LYS A 121 2.52 6.66 11.68
CA LYS A 121 1.18 7.01 11.19
C LYS A 121 0.82 6.09 10.02
N LYS A 122 -0.02 5.09 10.26
CA LYS A 122 -0.23 3.99 9.29
C LYS A 122 -1.37 4.28 8.34
N VAL A 123 -1.12 4.10 7.05
CA VAL A 123 -2.17 4.03 6.03
C VAL A 123 -2.07 2.67 5.35
N LEU A 124 -3.18 1.93 5.35
CA LEU A 124 -3.29 0.70 4.57
C LEU A 124 -3.90 1.03 3.21
N VAL A 125 -3.13 0.78 2.15
CA VAL A 125 -3.64 0.75 0.77
C VAL A 125 -4.01 -0.69 0.44
N LEU A 126 -5.30 -1.00 0.38
CA LEU A 126 -5.85 -2.36 0.37
C LEU A 126 -5.29 -3.22 -0.77
N GLY A 127 -4.83 -4.43 -0.41
CA GLY A 127 -4.61 -5.55 -1.33
C GLY A 127 -5.76 -6.55 -1.33
N ASN A 128 -5.69 -7.57 -2.19
CA ASN A 128 -6.77 -8.58 -2.26
C ASN A 128 -6.87 -9.45 -1.02
N HIS A 129 -5.76 -9.70 -0.31
CA HIS A 129 -5.76 -10.56 0.87
C HIS A 129 -6.23 -9.83 2.13
N ASP A 130 -6.31 -8.50 2.08
CA ASP A 130 -6.91 -7.66 3.14
C ASP A 130 -8.45 -7.72 3.15
N LEU A 131 -9.04 -8.30 2.10
CA LEU A 131 -10.47 -8.53 1.94
C LEU A 131 -10.78 -10.04 2.04
N THR A 132 -11.93 -10.40 2.60
CA THR A 132 -12.46 -11.76 2.50
C THR A 132 -12.88 -12.04 1.05
N ARG A 133 -13.16 -13.32 0.73
CA ARG A 133 -13.66 -13.68 -0.62
C ARG A 133 -14.95 -12.94 -0.98
N ASN A 134 -15.75 -12.55 0.01
CA ASN A 134 -17.02 -11.85 -0.16
C ASN A 134 -16.85 -10.31 -0.09
N GLY A 135 -15.61 -9.80 -0.12
CA GLY A 135 -15.35 -8.35 -0.13
C GLY A 135 -15.41 -7.66 1.24
N GLU A 136 -15.42 -8.40 2.35
CA GLU A 136 -15.39 -7.79 3.68
C GLU A 136 -13.96 -7.39 4.04
N CYS A 137 -13.75 -6.14 4.43
CA CYS A 137 -12.43 -5.67 4.85
C CYS A 137 -12.13 -6.14 6.27
N ARG A 138 -10.96 -6.77 6.45
CA ARG A 138 -10.54 -7.38 7.72
C ARG A 138 -10.24 -6.37 8.83
N TYR A 139 -10.04 -5.09 8.49
CA TYR A 139 -9.47 -4.11 9.43
C TYR A 139 -10.38 -2.91 9.72
N VAL A 140 -11.66 -2.98 9.37
CA VAL A 140 -12.60 -1.84 9.56
C VAL A 140 -12.70 -1.45 11.04
N ASP A 141 -12.76 -2.43 11.94
CA ASP A 141 -12.90 -2.20 13.38
C ASP A 141 -11.62 -1.68 14.02
N GLU A 142 -10.46 -1.96 13.40
CA GLU A 142 -9.14 -1.50 13.87
C GLU A 142 -8.92 0.00 13.69
N ARG A 143 -9.75 0.66 12.88
CA ARG A 143 -9.81 2.12 12.79
C ARG A 143 -10.63 2.75 13.94
N ASN A 144 -11.49 1.98 14.58
CA ASN A 144 -12.43 2.49 15.60
C ASN A 144 -12.12 1.99 17.02
N ALA A 145 -10.97 1.33 17.22
CA ALA A 145 -10.59 0.75 18.51
C ALA A 145 -10.48 1.85 19.58
N ALA A 146 -11.27 1.71 20.65
CA ALA A 146 -11.47 2.75 21.65
C ALA A 146 -10.36 2.79 22.73
N ASP A 147 -9.72 1.66 23.02
CA ASP A 147 -8.83 1.54 24.19
C ASP A 147 -7.38 1.95 23.89
N ASP A 148 -6.88 1.66 22.68
CA ASP A 148 -5.49 1.95 22.26
C ASP A 148 -5.41 2.99 21.12
N GLY A 149 -6.54 3.58 20.73
CA GLY A 149 -6.66 4.45 19.57
C GLY A 149 -6.67 3.69 18.23
N PRO A 150 -6.89 4.41 17.10
CA PRO A 150 -6.94 3.79 15.79
C PRO A 150 -5.57 3.22 15.38
N VAL A 151 -5.55 1.98 14.88
CA VAL A 151 -4.32 1.37 14.32
C VAL A 151 -3.92 2.05 13.02
N PHE A 152 -4.91 2.43 12.21
CA PHE A 152 -4.72 3.06 10.91
C PHE A 152 -5.34 4.46 10.89
N GLU A 153 -4.58 5.43 10.39
CA GLU A 153 -5.07 6.76 10.03
C GLU A 153 -6.13 6.64 8.92
N ALA A 154 -5.88 5.75 7.96
CA ALA A 154 -6.85 5.41 6.92
C ALA A 154 -6.63 4.02 6.32
N ILE A 155 -7.72 3.47 5.79
CA ILE A 155 -7.74 2.24 4.99
C ILE A 155 -8.42 2.61 3.68
N VAL A 156 -7.66 2.62 2.59
CA VAL A 156 -8.11 3.12 1.28
C VAL A 156 -7.70 2.15 0.16
N PRO A 157 -8.40 2.10 -0.98
CA PRO A 157 -8.01 1.25 -2.10
C PRO A 157 -6.81 1.77 -2.90
N PHE A 158 -6.57 3.08 -2.90
CA PHE A 158 -5.45 3.73 -3.57
C PHE A 158 -5.18 5.11 -2.95
N LEU A 159 -4.00 5.66 -3.24
CA LEU A 159 -3.65 7.07 -2.99
C LEU A 159 -3.15 7.70 -4.29
N ALA A 160 -3.34 9.01 -4.45
CA ALA A 160 -2.83 9.72 -5.60
C ALA A 160 -2.52 11.19 -5.28
N TRP A 161 -1.33 11.65 -5.63
CA TRP A 161 -0.91 13.05 -5.44
C TRP A 161 -0.02 13.52 -6.58
N GLN A 162 0.25 14.83 -6.62
CA GLN A 162 1.20 15.37 -7.59
C GLN A 162 2.61 15.29 -6.99
N GLY A 163 3.51 14.59 -7.66
CA GLY A 163 4.93 14.56 -7.30
C GLY A 163 5.57 15.93 -7.51
N GLY A 164 6.52 16.28 -6.65
CA GLY A 164 7.30 17.50 -6.78
C GLY A 164 8.21 17.44 -8.01
N GLY A 165 8.01 18.36 -8.96
CA GLY A 165 8.98 18.64 -10.01
C GLY A 165 10.10 19.49 -9.43
N GLY A 166 11.34 19.01 -9.51
CA GLY A 166 12.51 19.84 -9.22
C GLY A 166 12.51 21.13 -10.04
N GLN A 167 13.20 22.14 -9.53
CA GLN A 167 13.33 23.47 -10.13
C GLN A 167 13.41 23.44 -11.66
N CYS A 168 12.60 24.30 -12.29
CA CYS A 168 12.62 24.66 -13.71
C CYS A 168 12.23 23.55 -14.70
N GLY A 169 10.98 23.61 -15.18
CA GLY A 169 10.58 23.05 -16.48
C GLY A 169 10.32 21.54 -16.57
N GLN A 170 10.43 20.79 -15.48
CA GLN A 170 10.06 19.36 -15.50
C GLN A 170 8.54 19.19 -15.41
N ARG A 171 7.97 18.42 -16.35
CA ARG A 171 6.54 18.06 -16.39
C ARG A 171 6.12 17.45 -15.05
N HIS A 172 4.94 17.83 -14.56
CA HIS A 172 4.37 17.30 -13.32
C HIS A 172 4.30 15.77 -13.41
N LEU A 173 5.02 15.07 -12.52
CA LEU A 173 4.90 13.63 -12.38
C LEU A 173 3.75 13.35 -11.43
N GLU A 174 2.77 12.57 -11.88
CA GLU A 174 1.72 12.10 -10.98
C GLU A 174 2.23 10.90 -10.17
N VAL A 175 1.86 10.80 -8.90
CA VAL A 175 2.17 9.62 -8.08
C VAL A 175 0.86 8.88 -7.83
N PHE A 176 0.89 7.57 -8.03
CA PHE A 176 -0.23 6.69 -7.78
C PHE A 176 0.22 5.48 -6.96
N VAL A 177 -0.44 5.23 -5.82
CA VAL A 177 -0.12 4.12 -4.93
C VAL A 177 -1.32 3.18 -4.90
N SER A 178 -1.09 1.93 -5.30
CA SER A 178 -2.10 0.88 -5.33
C SER A 178 -1.42 -0.45 -5.13
N HIS A 179 -2.09 -1.41 -4.49
CA HIS A 179 -1.52 -2.75 -4.34
C HIS A 179 -1.20 -3.38 -5.70
N TYR A 180 -2.14 -3.31 -6.65
CA TYR A 180 -1.92 -3.74 -8.02
C TYR A 180 -1.02 -2.77 -8.80
N PRO A 181 -0.11 -3.27 -9.65
CA PRO A 181 0.57 -2.45 -10.62
C PRO A 181 -0.46 -1.85 -11.58
N VAL A 182 -0.40 -0.54 -11.79
CA VAL A 182 -1.40 0.14 -12.63
C VAL A 182 -1.22 -0.19 -14.10
N ILE A 183 -2.34 -0.21 -14.82
CA ILE A 183 -2.35 -0.15 -16.28
C ILE A 183 -2.72 1.26 -16.68
N VAL A 184 -1.81 1.97 -17.34
CA VAL A 184 -1.97 3.38 -17.68
C VAL A 184 -2.43 3.53 -19.14
N PRO A 185 -3.64 4.06 -19.40
CA PRO A 185 -4.07 4.41 -20.74
C PRO A 185 -3.14 5.45 -21.39
N HIS A 186 -2.96 5.38 -22.71
CA HIS A 186 -2.09 6.29 -23.48
C HIS A 186 -2.42 7.79 -23.31
N SER A 187 -3.64 8.13 -22.92
CA SER A 187 -4.10 9.50 -22.71
C SER A 187 -3.68 10.13 -21.37
N MET A 188 -3.04 9.36 -20.48
CA MET A 188 -2.68 9.82 -19.14
C MET A 188 -1.26 10.39 -19.05
N PRO A 189 -1.03 11.38 -18.17
CA PRO A 189 0.31 11.91 -17.91
C PRO A 189 1.28 10.83 -17.42
N ARG A 190 2.58 11.13 -17.51
CA ARG A 190 3.62 10.27 -16.91
C ARG A 190 3.40 10.17 -15.41
N LEU A 191 3.49 8.96 -14.87
CA LEU A 191 3.29 8.71 -13.45
C LEU A 191 4.33 7.75 -12.86
N VAL A 192 4.54 7.87 -11.56
CA VAL A 192 5.24 6.88 -10.74
C VAL A 192 4.18 6.04 -10.04
N ASN A 193 4.26 4.72 -10.19
CA ASN A 193 3.38 3.79 -9.49
C ASN A 193 4.15 3.02 -8.43
N TYR A 194 3.83 3.28 -7.15
CA TYR A 194 4.28 2.44 -6.05
C TYR A 194 3.26 1.31 -5.85
N HIS A 195 3.70 0.07 -5.97
CA HIS A 195 2.83 -1.09 -5.92
C HIS A 195 3.44 -2.28 -5.17
N GLY A 196 2.64 -3.32 -4.92
CA GLY A 196 3.06 -4.61 -4.39
C GLY A 196 2.62 -5.74 -5.32
N HIS A 197 1.94 -6.75 -4.76
CA HIS A 197 1.19 -7.84 -5.43
C HIS A 197 2.05 -8.84 -6.21
N LEU A 198 3.04 -8.36 -6.95
CA LEU A 198 3.90 -9.17 -7.80
C LEU A 198 5.03 -9.86 -7.03
N HIS A 199 5.07 -9.68 -5.70
CA HIS A 199 6.12 -10.18 -4.82
C HIS A 199 7.51 -9.84 -5.38
N ARG A 200 8.28 -10.84 -5.80
CA ARG A 200 9.67 -10.70 -6.26
C ARG A 200 9.80 -10.09 -7.66
N GLN A 201 8.72 -9.95 -8.41
CA GLN A 201 8.80 -9.49 -9.79
C GLN A 201 8.80 -7.96 -9.85
N VAL A 202 9.64 -7.40 -10.72
CA VAL A 202 9.72 -5.95 -10.97
C VAL A 202 9.35 -5.70 -12.43
N LEU A 203 8.39 -4.82 -12.65
CA LEU A 203 7.98 -4.41 -13.98
C LEU A 203 8.99 -3.42 -14.58
N PRO A 204 9.38 -3.56 -15.85
CA PRO A 204 10.18 -2.55 -16.52
C PRO A 204 9.37 -1.25 -16.67
N PRO A 205 10.02 -0.08 -16.67
CA PRO A 205 9.33 1.17 -16.94
C PRO A 205 8.77 1.19 -18.37
N THR A 206 7.64 1.87 -18.54
CA THR A 206 7.04 2.16 -19.85
C THR A 206 7.27 3.63 -20.21
N GLU A 207 6.79 4.06 -21.39
CA GLU A 207 6.83 5.48 -21.76
C GLU A 207 6.07 6.38 -20.78
N SER A 208 4.97 5.87 -20.22
CA SER A 208 4.06 6.59 -19.32
C SER A 208 4.29 6.27 -17.84
N THR A 209 4.89 5.14 -17.49
CA THR A 209 4.86 4.64 -16.11
C THR A 209 6.23 4.22 -15.61
N HIS A 210 6.64 4.77 -14.49
CA HIS A 210 7.75 4.25 -13.71
C HIS A 210 7.20 3.40 -12.56
N PHE A 211 7.38 2.08 -12.65
CA PHE A 211 6.95 1.14 -11.62
C PHE A 211 7.99 1.01 -10.52
N VAL A 212 7.53 1.11 -9.27
CA VAL A 212 8.34 0.87 -8.08
C VAL A 212 7.61 -0.17 -7.24
N ASN A 213 8.06 -1.42 -7.30
CA ASN A 213 7.54 -2.46 -6.44
C ASN A 213 8.13 -2.28 -5.03
N VAL A 214 7.27 -1.90 -4.07
CA VAL A 214 7.59 -1.70 -2.65
C VAL A 214 7.33 -2.97 -1.82
N GLY A 215 6.99 -4.08 -2.46
CA GLY A 215 6.84 -5.40 -1.85
C GLY A 215 8.10 -5.83 -1.12
N TRP A 216 7.92 -6.34 0.10
CA TRP A 216 9.04 -6.79 0.94
C TRP A 216 9.90 -7.85 0.23
N ASP A 217 9.28 -8.66 -0.62
CA ASP A 217 9.96 -9.74 -1.35
C ASP A 217 10.97 -9.25 -2.40
N VAL A 218 10.93 -7.98 -2.82
CA VAL A 218 11.92 -7.38 -3.75
C VAL A 218 13.14 -6.89 -2.99
N ASN A 219 12.92 -6.00 -2.01
CA ASN A 219 14.01 -5.25 -1.38
C ASN A 219 14.43 -5.84 -0.03
N ARG A 220 13.66 -6.80 0.51
CA ARG A 220 13.75 -7.31 1.89
C ARG A 220 13.86 -6.16 2.90
N GLY A 221 13.08 -5.12 2.68
CA GLY A 221 13.27 -3.82 3.29
C GLY A 221 12.08 -2.90 3.09
N ILE A 222 12.29 -1.62 3.43
CA ILE A 222 11.28 -0.56 3.41
C ILE A 222 11.80 0.55 2.51
N VAL A 223 10.95 1.08 1.65
CA VAL A 223 11.28 2.21 0.78
C VAL A 223 11.02 3.50 1.55
N CYS A 224 11.91 4.49 1.42
CA CYS A 224 11.76 5.81 2.02
C CYS A 224 11.76 6.85 0.91
N LEU A 225 10.77 7.73 0.92
CA LEU A 225 10.72 8.96 0.13
C LEU A 225 11.18 10.16 0.95
#